data_AF-A0A936TYR6-F1
#
_entry.id   AF-A0A936TYR6-F1
#
_cell.length_a   1.000
_cell.length_b   1.000
_cell.length_c   1.000
_cell.angle_alpha   90.00
_cell.angle_beta   90.00
_cell.angle_gamma   90.00
#
_symmetry.space_group_name_H-M   'P 1'
#
loop_
_entity.id
_entity.type
_entity.pdbx_description
1 polymer ?
#
loop_
_entity_poly.entity_id
_entity_poly.type
_entity_poly.pdbx_seq_one_letter_code
_entity_poly.pdbx_strand_id
1 'polypeptide(L)' 'MTTVDIIAMPVSEKLKLMESLWDSLCIQSGGNMELPAWHGEVLEQRLRLLASGEESAAPWNEAKERIRAQIKSH' A
#
# COMPACT_ATOMS: atom_id res chain seq x y z
N MET A 1 -15.37 17.33 -8.09
CA MET A 1 -15.85 16.10 -7.42
C MET A 1 -16.00 16.41 -5.95
N THR A 2 -17.20 16.25 -5.40
CA THR A 2 -17.48 16.53 -4.00
C THR A 2 -17.38 15.26 -3.16
N THR A 3 -17.26 15.39 -1.85
CA THR A 3 -17.21 14.24 -0.93
C THR A 3 -18.47 13.38 -1.01
N VAL A 4 -19.62 14.01 -1.29
CA VAL A 4 -20.90 13.33 -1.50
C VAL A 4 -20.86 12.44 -2.74
N ASP A 5 -20.23 12.89 -3.83
CA ASP A 5 -20.09 12.10 -5.06
C ASP A 5 -19.28 10.82 -4.83
N ILE A 6 -18.19 10.90 -4.05
CA ILE A 6 -17.36 9.73 -3.74
C ILE A 6 -18.14 8.72 -2.88
N ILE A 7 -18.90 9.18 -1.88
CA ILE A 7 -19.65 8.27 -0.99
C ILE A 7 -20.66 7.43 -1.77
N ALA A 8 -21.32 8.01 -2.79
CA ALA A 8 -22.31 7.34 -3.61
C ALA A 8 -21.73 6.30 -4.58
N MET A 9 -20.42 6.31 -4.85
CA MET A 9 -19.80 5.39 -5.81
C MET A 9 -19.84 3.92 -5.32
N PRO A 10 -20.06 2.96 -6.25
CA PRO A 10 -19.79 1.55 -6.00
C PRO A 10 -18.34 1.33 -5.54
N VAL A 11 -18.10 0.30 -4.72
CA VAL A 11 -16.77 -0.01 -4.18
C VAL A 11 -15.73 -0.19 -5.29
N SER A 12 -16.09 -0.86 -6.39
CA SER A 12 -15.20 -1.07 -7.53
C SER A 12 -14.76 0.24 -8.20
N GLU A 13 -15.65 1.23 -8.28
CA GLU A 13 -15.32 2.55 -8.83
C GLU A 13 -14.49 3.38 -7.85
N LYS A 14 -14.77 3.31 -6.54
CA LYS A 14 -13.94 3.93 -5.51
C LYS A 14 -12.50 3.43 -5.56
N LEU A 15 -12.31 2.11 -5.73
CA LEU A 15 -10.99 1.51 -5.84
C LEU A 15 -10.24 2.00 -7.09
N LYS A 16 -10.89 2.01 -8.26
CA LYS A 16 -10.30 2.54 -9.51
C LYS A 16 -9.94 4.01 -9.40
N LEU A 17 -10.80 4.80 -8.76
CA LEU A 17 -10.52 6.20 -8.49
C LEU A 17 -9.31 6.36 -7.57
N MET A 18 -9.22 5.56 -6.50
CA MET A 18 -8.08 5.57 -5.58
C MET A 18 -6.78 5.24 -6.31
N GLU A 19 -6.77 4.23 -7.18
CA GLU A 19 -5.62 3.89 -8.04
C GLU A 19 -5.25 5.06 -8.96
N SER A 20 -6.23 5.65 -9.65
CA SER A 20 -5.99 6.77 -10.57
C SER A 20 -5.44 8.01 -9.85
N LEU A 21 -5.95 8.29 -8.65
CA LEU A 21 -5.47 9.38 -7.79
C LEU A 21 -4.04 9.09 -7.33
N TRP A 22 -3.75 7.86 -6.93
CA TRP A 22 -2.42 7.44 -6.51
C TRP A 22 -1.39 7.59 -7.64
N ASP A 23 -1.70 7.09 -8.84
CA ASP A 23 -0.84 7.25 -10.02
C ASP A 23 -0.62 8.73 -10.37
N SER A 24 -1.69 9.54 -10.35
CA SER A 24 -1.60 10.97 -10.58
C SER A 24 -0.69 11.66 -9.55
N LEU A 25 -0.81 11.31 -8.27
CA LEU A 25 0.04 11.86 -7.21
C LEU A 25 1.50 11.48 -7.43
N CYS A 26 1.80 10.22 -7.72
CA CYS A 26 3.18 9.77 -7.97
C CYS A 26 3.80 10.43 -9.20
N ILE A 27 3.05 10.56 -10.30
CA ILE A 27 3.54 11.16 -11.54
C ILE A 27 3.72 12.67 -11.41
N GLN A 28 2.73 13.37 -10.84
CA GLN A 28 2.75 14.85 -10.78
C GLN A 28 3.66 15.40 -9.70
N SER A 29 3.87 14.68 -8.60
CA SER A 29 4.78 15.14 -7.55
C SER A 29 6.25 15.01 -7.96
N GLY A 30 6.58 14.31 -9.06
CA GLY A 30 7.93 14.24 -9.60
C GLY A 30 8.98 13.71 -8.61
N GLY A 31 8.55 12.97 -7.58
CA GLY A 31 9.40 12.55 -6.46
C GLY A 31 9.74 13.64 -5.44
N ASN A 32 9.20 14.85 -5.57
CA ASN A 32 9.51 16.02 -4.74
C ASN A 32 8.48 16.23 -3.60
N MET A 33 7.77 15.18 -3.20
CA MET A 33 6.90 15.18 -2.03
C MET A 33 7.77 14.99 -0.79
N GLU A 34 7.74 15.95 0.14
CA GLU A 34 8.37 15.77 1.45
C GLU A 34 7.70 14.61 2.18
N LEU A 35 8.39 13.47 2.24
CA LEU A 35 7.95 12.33 3.02
C LEU A 35 8.22 12.60 4.51
N PRO A 36 7.32 12.21 5.41
CA PRO A 36 7.59 12.26 6.84
C PRO A 36 8.89 11.51 7.18
N ALA A 37 9.72 12.09 8.05
CA ALA A 37 11.03 11.50 8.41
C ALA A 37 10.92 10.04 8.88
N TRP A 38 9.84 9.70 9.60
CA TRP A 38 9.60 8.35 10.12
C TRP A 38 9.45 7.28 9.02
N HIS A 39 9.11 7.66 7.78
CA HIS A 39 9.03 6.71 6.67
C HIS A 39 10.38 6.01 6.45
N GLY A 40 11.47 6.78 6.48
CA GLY A 40 12.82 6.24 6.31
C GLY A 40 13.22 5.36 7.49
N GLU A 41 12.93 5.80 8.71
CA GLU A 41 13.25 5.06 9.94
C GLU A 41 12.63 3.66 9.97
N VAL A 42 11.36 3.55 9.54
CA VAL A 42 10.65 2.26 9.47
C VAL A 42 11.28 1.34 8.42
N LEU A 43 11.66 1.88 7.25
CA LEU A 43 12.32 1.10 6.21
C LEU A 43 13.68 0.58 6.68
N GLU A 44 14.49 1.44 7.29
CA GLU A 44 15.78 1.05 7.85
C GLU A 44 15.65 -0.03 8.94
N GLN A 45 14.66 0.11 9.83
CA GLN A 45 14.40 -0.89 10.85
C GLN A 45 14.07 -2.25 10.23
N ARG A 46 13.16 -2.29 9.25
CA ARG A 46 12.78 -3.54 8.57
C ARG A 46 13.95 -4.16 7.82
N LEU A 47 14.76 -3.34 7.15
CA LEU A 47 15.97 -3.82 6.46
C LEU A 47 16.99 -4.41 7.44
N ARG A 48 17.18 -3.79 8.63
CA ARG A 48 18.03 -4.36 9.68
C ARG A 48 17.52 -5.71 10.18
N LEU A 49 16.23 -5.84 10.44
CA LEU A 49 15.62 -7.10 10.91
C LEU A 49 15.71 -8.21 9.84
N LEU A 50 15.53 -7.86 8.57
CA LEU A 50 15.75 -8.79 7.46
C LEU A 50 17.21 -9.24 7.37
N ALA A 51 18.16 -8.32 7.54
CA ALA A 51 19.59 -8.62 7.50
C ALA A 51 20.06 -9.44 8.71
N SER A 52 19.47 -9.24 9.90
CA SER A 52 19.76 -10.04 11.10
C SER A 52 19.07 -11.42 11.10
N GLY A 53 18.11 -11.64 10.20
CA GLY A 53 17.31 -12.86 10.14
C GLY A 53 16.17 -12.92 11.17
N GLU A 54 15.92 -11.83 11.88
CA GLU A 54 14.78 -11.68 12.80
C GLU A 54 13.45 -11.53 12.06
N GLU A 55 13.49 -11.06 10.81
CA GLU A 55 12.35 -11.11 9.88
C GLU A 55 12.69 -11.89 8.62
N SER A 56 11.67 -12.51 8.02
CA SER A 56 11.78 -13.25 6.76
C SER A 56 10.89 -12.65 5.68
N ALA A 57 11.43 -12.50 4.48
CA ALA A 57 10.64 -12.20 3.30
C ALA A 57 10.00 -13.48 2.73
N ALA A 58 8.78 -13.38 2.23
CA ALA A 58 8.11 -14.44 1.49
C ALA A 58 7.87 -14.00 0.04
N PRO A 59 7.93 -14.94 -0.93
CA PRO A 59 7.48 -14.67 -2.28
C PRO A 59 6.07 -14.10 -2.32
N TRP A 60 5.84 -13.13 -3.20
CA TRP A 60 4.58 -12.38 -3.24
C TRP A 60 3.37 -13.27 -3.56
N ASN A 61 3.55 -14.31 -4.36
CA ASN A 61 2.54 -15.34 -4.64
C ASN A 61 2.14 -16.08 -3.36
N GLU A 62 3.10 -16.53 -2.55
CA GLU A 62 2.83 -17.23 -1.28
C GLU A 62 2.12 -16.32 -0.28
N ALA A 63 2.55 -15.06 -0.18
CA ALA A 63 1.89 -14.07 0.67
C ALA A 63 0.41 -13.86 0.26
N LYS A 64 0.12 -13.74 -1.05
CA LYS A 64 -1.26 -13.63 -1.55
C LYS A 64 -2.10 -14.86 -1.23
N GLU A 65 -1.55 -16.05 -1.39
CA GLU A 65 -2.25 -17.30 -1.08
C GLU A 65 -2.61 -17.37 0.40
N ARG A 66 -1.66 -17.05 1.28
CA ARG A 66 -1.88 -16.99 2.73
C ARG A 66 -2.99 -15.99 3.10
N ILE A 67 -2.97 -14.79 2.53
CA ILE A 67 -4.01 -13.77 2.79
C ILE A 67 -5.39 -14.25 2.33
N ARG A 68 -5.47 -14.83 1.12
CA ARG A 68 -6.74 -15.36 0.59
C ARG A 68 -7.28 -16.52 1.44
N ALA A 69 -6.39 -17.40 1.93
CA ALA A 69 -6.77 -18.49 2.81
C ALA A 69 -7.37 -17.98 4.13
N GLN A 70 -6.78 -16.92 4.71
CA GLN A 70 -7.28 -16.28 5.94
C GLN A 70 -8.66 -15.65 5.73
N ILE A 71 -8.85 -14.95 4.60
CA ILE A 71 -10.13 -14.28 4.28
C ILE A 71 -11.24 -15.28 3.94
N LYS A 72 -10.93 -16.41 3.29
CA LYS A 72 -11.94 -17.45 2.97
C LYS A 72 -12.46 -18.23 4.19
N SER A 73 -11.77 -18.16 5.33
CA SER A 73 -12.19 -18.87 6.55
C SER A 73 -13.27 -18.12 7.34
N HIS A 74 -13.75 -16.99 6.83
CA HIS A 74 -14.67 -16.08 7.47
C HIS A 74 -15.85 -15.72 6.55
#